data_AF-A0A2D4QR63-F1
#
_entry.id   AF-A0A2D4QR63-F1
#
_cell.length_a   1.000
_cell.length_b   1.000
_cell.length_c   1.000
_cell.angle_alpha   90.00
_cell.angle_beta   90.00
_cell.angle_gamma   90.00
#
_symmetry.space_group_name_H-M   'P 1'
#
loop_
_entity.id
_entity.type
_entity.pdbx_description
1 polymer ?
#
loop_
_entity_poly.entity_id
_entity_poly.type
_entity_poly.pdbx_seq_one_letter_code
_entity_poly.pdbx_strand_id
1 'polypeptide(L)'
;MRPQLEFIPKVIVGLLCIWLSVVAILPLFGYNIIAAELMAFEHFKPQRESYYLYVVRSATFMMLAFFGLNYLRRRRPLSSVAPLLVYVNFVILFGVLYQLLSFSFVLKHWLAVGFHFPVSFWLYQQNRRESKTIFTNDW
;
A
#
# COMPACT_ATOMS: atom_id res chain seq x y z
N MET A 1 -28.12 -13.25 1.37
CA MET A 1 -28.19 -11.77 1.39
C MET A 1 -27.03 -11.25 2.25
N ARG A 2 -26.20 -10.31 1.74
CA ARG A 2 -25.11 -9.75 2.57
C ARG A 2 -25.70 -8.78 3.59
N PRO A 3 -25.32 -8.85 4.88
CA PRO A 3 -25.74 -7.87 5.86
C PRO A 3 -25.33 -6.48 5.36
N GLN A 4 -26.25 -5.52 5.44
CA GLN A 4 -25.92 -4.16 5.09
C GLN A 4 -24.92 -3.64 6.12
N LEU A 5 -23.78 -3.14 5.66
CA LEU A 5 -22.92 -2.36 6.55
C LEU A 5 -23.72 -1.16 7.06
N GLU A 6 -23.86 -1.08 8.37
CA GLU A 6 -24.45 0.06 9.05
C GLU A 6 -23.68 1.35 8.70
N PHE A 7 -24.34 2.49 8.88
CA PHE A 7 -23.78 3.79 8.52
C PHE A 7 -22.47 4.09 9.28
N ILE A 8 -22.44 3.81 10.59
CA ILE A 8 -21.32 4.14 11.47
C ILE A 8 -20.02 3.40 11.07
N PRO A 9 -20.00 2.06 10.89
CA PRO A 9 -18.80 1.35 10.43
C PRO A 9 -18.24 1.86 9.08
N LYS A 10 -19.11 2.30 8.15
CA LYS A 10 -18.66 2.87 6.88
C LYS A 10 -17.90 4.18 7.08
N VAL A 11 -18.42 5.06 7.94
CA VAL A 11 -17.78 6.34 8.26
C VAL A 11 -16.42 6.09 8.91
N ILE A 12 -16.34 5.19 9.89
CA ILE A 12 -15.09 4.86 10.59
C ILE A 12 -14.03 4.32 9.62
N VAL A 13 -14.37 3.33 8.80
CA VAL A 13 -13.43 2.77 7.81
C VAL A 13 -13.06 3.82 6.76
N GLY A 14 -13.99 4.67 6.34
CA GLY A 14 -13.73 5.76 5.42
C GLY A 14 -12.70 6.75 5.95
N LEU A 15 -12.88 7.21 7.20
CA LEU A 15 -11.93 8.09 7.88
C LEU A 15 -10.55 7.41 8.04
N LEU A 16 -10.51 6.13 8.39
CA LEU A 16 -9.27 5.37 8.47
C LEU A 16 -8.55 5.29 7.11
N CYS A 17 -9.28 5.02 6.02
CA CYS A 17 -8.70 5.00 4.67
C CYS A 17 -8.10 6.37 4.30
N ILE A 18 -8.84 7.46 4.56
CA ILE A 18 -8.36 8.82 4.30
C ILE A 18 -7.09 9.08 5.11
N TRP A 19 -7.12 8.78 6.41
CA TRP A 19 -5.97 8.93 7.30
C TRP A 19 -4.74 8.17 6.81
N LEU A 20 -4.88 6.88 6.52
CA LEU A 20 -3.79 6.03 6.03
C LEU A 20 -3.22 6.53 4.70
N SER A 21 -4.07 6.96 3.77
CA SER A 21 -3.63 7.54 2.51
C SER A 21 -2.86 8.84 2.72
N VAL A 22 -3.33 9.73 3.60
CA VAL A 22 -2.63 10.98 3.92
C VAL A 22 -1.25 10.66 4.51
N VAL A 23 -1.16 9.85 5.56
CA VAL A 23 0.12 9.53 6.23
C VAL A 23 1.09 8.78 5.32
N ALA A 24 0.59 7.97 4.37
CA ALA A 24 1.42 7.29 3.39
C ALA A 24 2.08 8.24 2.39
N ILE A 25 1.37 9.28 1.96
CA ILE A 25 1.83 10.19 0.90
C ILE A 25 2.60 11.37 1.49
N LEU A 26 2.27 11.81 2.69
CA LEU A 26 2.82 13.01 3.33
C LEU A 26 4.37 13.13 3.28
N PRO A 27 5.17 12.07 3.46
CA PRO A 27 6.62 12.19 3.42
C PRO A 27 7.19 12.43 2.02
N LEU A 28 6.42 12.20 0.96
CA LEU A 28 6.78 12.65 -0.38
C LEU A 28 6.83 14.18 -0.49
N PHE A 29 6.16 14.89 0.44
CA PHE A 29 6.14 16.35 0.52
C PHE A 29 7.08 16.92 1.59
N GLY A 30 7.95 16.09 2.19
CA GLY A 30 8.87 16.55 3.23
C GLY A 30 8.24 16.68 4.62
N TYR A 31 7.07 16.08 4.86
CA TYR A 31 6.40 16.07 6.15
C TYR A 31 6.07 14.66 6.62
N ASN A 32 6.07 14.41 7.92
CA ASN A 32 5.79 13.11 8.47
C ASN A 32 4.83 13.23 9.65
N ILE A 33 3.92 12.26 9.79
CA ILE A 33 3.14 12.08 11.01
C ILE A 33 3.51 10.74 11.64
N ILE A 34 3.95 10.79 12.90
CA ILE A 34 4.29 9.61 13.69
C ILE A 34 3.11 9.28 14.60
N ALA A 35 2.28 8.35 14.18
CA ALA A 35 1.10 7.94 14.96
C ALA A 35 1.47 7.38 16.35
N ALA A 36 2.64 6.73 16.47
CA ALA A 36 3.13 6.17 17.74
C ALA A 36 3.57 7.24 18.76
N GLU A 37 3.89 8.44 18.30
CA GLU A 37 4.34 9.57 19.13
C GLU A 37 3.22 10.62 19.24
N LEU A 38 2.01 10.17 19.56
CA LEU A 38 0.84 11.05 19.74
C LEU A 38 0.57 11.95 18.52
N MET A 39 0.72 11.40 17.31
CA MET A 39 0.51 12.14 16.05
C MET A 39 1.49 13.31 15.86
N ALA A 40 2.73 13.19 16.36
CA ALA A 40 3.78 14.18 16.14
C ALA A 40 3.95 14.48 14.65
N PHE A 41 3.95 15.77 14.31
CA PHE A 41 4.16 16.28 12.96
C PHE A 41 5.58 16.81 12.82
N GLU A 42 6.37 16.18 11.95
CA GLU A 42 7.78 16.48 11.81
C GLU A 42 8.17 16.77 10.36
N HIS A 43 9.23 17.54 10.18
CA HIS A 43 9.85 17.68 8.88
C HIS A 43 10.58 16.38 8.51
N PHE A 44 10.15 15.78 7.41
CA PHE A 44 10.81 14.62 6.85
C PHE A 44 12.07 15.05 6.09
N LYS A 45 13.23 14.70 6.63
CA LYS A 45 14.50 14.71 5.90
C LYS A 45 14.89 13.26 5.61
N PRO A 46 14.79 12.80 4.35
CA PRO A 46 15.16 11.43 3.99
C PRO A 46 16.65 11.20 4.27
N GLN A 47 16.95 10.53 5.38
CA GLN A 47 18.29 10.01 5.65
C GLN A 47 18.42 8.63 4.99
N ARG A 48 19.59 8.32 4.40
CA ARG A 48 19.84 7.06 3.69
C ARG A 48 19.44 5.82 4.50
N GLU A 49 19.69 5.85 5.80
CA GLU A 49 19.42 4.73 6.71
C GLU A 49 17.93 4.51 6.99
N SER A 50 17.09 5.51 6.76
CA SER A 50 15.65 5.43 7.03
C SER A 50 14.80 5.16 5.79
N TYR A 51 15.39 5.26 4.58
CA TYR A 51 14.70 5.15 3.29
C TYR A 51 13.76 3.93 3.22
N TYR A 52 14.26 2.74 3.57
CA TYR A 52 13.49 1.51 3.45
C TYR A 52 12.27 1.49 4.39
N LEU A 53 12.37 2.11 5.57
CA LEU A 53 11.28 2.20 6.54
C LEU A 53 10.12 3.02 5.98
N TYR A 54 10.42 4.14 5.33
CA TYR A 54 9.40 5.00 4.73
C TYR A 54 8.75 4.37 3.51
N VAL A 55 9.51 3.67 2.66
CA VAL A 55 8.94 2.92 1.53
C VAL A 55 7.98 1.85 2.03
N VAL A 56 8.42 0.99 2.96
CA VAL A 56 7.59 -0.10 3.50
C VAL A 56 6.37 0.45 4.21
N ARG A 57 6.52 1.44 5.09
CA ARG A 57 5.41 2.06 5.82
C ARG A 57 4.36 2.66 4.87
N SER A 58 4.80 3.45 3.89
CA SER A 58 3.90 4.08 2.93
C SER A 58 3.17 3.04 2.08
N ALA A 59 3.88 1.98 1.67
CA ALA A 59 3.30 0.88 0.92
C ALA A 59 2.26 0.10 1.73
N THR A 60 2.55 -0.21 2.99
CA THR A 60 1.62 -0.88 3.90
C THR A 60 0.37 -0.04 4.15
N PHE A 61 0.52 1.25 4.45
CA PHE A 61 -0.62 2.13 4.69
C PHE A 61 -1.49 2.30 3.45
N MET A 62 -0.88 2.45 2.26
CA MET A 62 -1.65 2.55 1.03
C MET A 62 -2.34 1.23 0.64
N MET A 63 -1.69 0.09 0.89
CA MET A 63 -2.32 -1.22 0.74
C MET A 63 -3.53 -1.37 1.66
N LEU A 64 -3.41 -1.02 2.94
CA LEU A 64 -4.52 -1.06 3.90
C LEU A 64 -5.66 -0.13 3.47
N ALA A 65 -5.32 1.09 3.02
CA ALA A 65 -6.31 2.03 2.49
C ALA A 65 -7.03 1.45 1.25
N PHE A 66 -6.30 0.83 0.32
CA PHE A 66 -6.85 0.18 -0.86
C PHE A 66 -7.85 -0.93 -0.51
N PHE A 67 -7.51 -1.81 0.44
CA PHE A 67 -8.42 -2.87 0.88
C PHE A 67 -9.59 -2.34 1.71
N GLY A 68 -9.39 -1.31 2.53
CA GLY A 68 -10.49 -0.64 3.23
C GLY A 68 -11.49 0.01 2.26
N LEU A 69 -11.01 0.66 1.20
CA LEU A 69 -11.87 1.20 0.14
C LEU A 69 -12.62 0.09 -0.61
N ASN A 70 -11.96 -1.04 -0.89
CA ASN A 70 -12.62 -2.19 -1.50
C ASN A 70 -13.68 -2.81 -0.58
N TYR A 71 -13.42 -2.87 0.72
CA TYR A 71 -14.39 -3.29 1.72
C TYR A 71 -15.63 -2.39 1.72
N LEU A 72 -15.45 -1.07 1.70
CA LEU A 72 -16.55 -0.10 1.58
C LEU A 72 -17.34 -0.28 0.27
N ARG A 73 -16.65 -0.60 -0.83
CA ARG A 73 -17.24 -0.92 -2.14
C ARG A 73 -17.80 -2.35 -2.24
N ARG A 74 -17.75 -3.13 -1.16
CA ARG A 74 -18.18 -4.54 -1.07
C ARG A 74 -17.48 -5.47 -2.07
N ARG A 75 -16.27 -5.11 -2.51
CA ARG A 75 -15.43 -5.93 -3.40
C ARG A 75 -14.53 -6.83 -2.55
N ARG A 76 -14.57 -8.14 -2.82
CA ARG A 76 -13.67 -9.11 -2.18
C ARG A 76 -12.37 -9.20 -2.99
N PRO A 77 -11.23 -9.46 -2.34
CA PRO A 77 -10.05 -9.91 -3.07
C PRO A 77 -10.42 -11.18 -3.85
N LEU A 78 -10.05 -11.21 -5.14
CA LEU A 78 -10.38 -12.32 -6.03
C LEU A 78 -9.49 -13.56 -5.79
N SER A 79 -8.45 -13.40 -4.97
CA SER A 79 -7.44 -14.40 -4.65
C SER A 79 -6.78 -14.04 -3.32
N SER A 80 -6.27 -15.05 -2.60
CA SER A 80 -5.46 -14.85 -1.38
C SER A 80 -4.13 -14.17 -1.66
N VAL A 81 -3.71 -14.11 -2.93
CA VAL A 81 -2.47 -13.48 -3.40
C VAL A 81 -2.64 -11.98 -3.69
N ALA A 82 -3.89 -11.50 -3.82
CA ALA A 82 -4.17 -10.09 -4.09
C ALA A 82 -3.52 -9.12 -3.07
N PRO A 83 -3.51 -9.38 -1.75
CA PRO A 83 -2.83 -8.54 -0.78
C PRO A 83 -1.32 -8.39 -1.05
N LEU A 84 -0.66 -9.51 -1.36
CA LEU A 84 0.77 -9.51 -1.68
C LEU A 84 1.06 -8.72 -2.94
N LEU A 85 0.24 -8.88 -3.98
CA LEU A 85 0.39 -8.15 -5.24
C LEU A 85 0.24 -6.64 -5.03
N VAL A 86 -0.78 -6.21 -4.28
CA VAL A 86 -1.03 -4.79 -4.00
C VAL A 86 0.13 -4.20 -3.19
N TYR A 87 0.60 -4.92 -2.16
CA TYR A 87 1.75 -4.51 -1.37
C TYR A 87 2.99 -4.29 -2.23
N VAL A 88 3.37 -5.28 -3.03
CA VAL A 88 4.58 -5.22 -3.87
C VAL A 88 4.49 -4.08 -4.89
N ASN A 89 3.32 -3.84 -5.49
CA ASN A 89 3.14 -2.71 -6.40
C ASN A 89 3.29 -1.36 -5.69
N PHE A 90 2.79 -1.22 -4.46
CA PHE A 90 3.03 0.00 -3.69
C PHE A 90 4.48 0.15 -3.24
N VAL A 91 5.19 -0.94 -2.93
CA VAL A 91 6.65 -0.90 -2.65
C VAL A 91 7.41 -0.38 -3.87
N ILE A 92 7.07 -0.84 -5.08
CA ILE A 92 7.64 -0.34 -6.32
C ILE A 92 7.33 1.15 -6.48
N LEU A 93 6.05 1.53 -6.38
CA LEU A 93 5.62 2.92 -6.55
C LEU A 93 6.35 3.87 -5.59
N PHE A 94 6.25 3.61 -4.29
CA PHE A 94 6.90 4.47 -3.29
C PHE A 94 8.42 4.39 -3.37
N GLY A 95 9.00 3.23 -3.63
CA GLY A 95 10.44 3.08 -3.85
C GLY A 95 10.94 3.99 -4.97
N VAL A 96 10.27 3.99 -6.13
CA VAL A 96 10.61 4.89 -7.23
C VAL A 96 10.44 6.36 -6.81
N LEU A 97 9.30 6.72 -6.20
CA LEU A 97 9.02 8.11 -5.81
C LEU A 97 10.04 8.67 -4.81
N TYR A 98 10.35 7.94 -3.73
CA TYR A 98 11.34 8.39 -2.75
C TYR A 98 12.73 8.52 -3.36
N GLN A 99 13.09 7.63 -4.29
CA GLN A 99 14.39 7.66 -4.96
C GLN A 99 14.53 8.84 -5.94
N LEU A 100 13.43 9.25 -6.58
CA LEU A 100 13.38 10.46 -7.41
C LEU A 100 13.46 11.73 -6.55
N LEU A 101 12.81 11.74 -5.39
CA LEU A 101 12.77 12.89 -4.48
C LEU A 101 14.05 13.08 -3.66
N SER A 102 14.84 12.03 -3.44
CA SER A 102 16.05 12.12 -2.60
C SER A 102 17.22 12.83 -3.30
N PHE A 103 17.10 13.20 -4.58
CA PHE A 103 18.14 13.82 -5.43
C PHE A 103 19.51 13.11 -5.43
N SER A 104 19.56 11.86 -4.95
CA SER A 104 20.80 11.09 -4.79
C SER A 104 20.65 9.76 -5.51
N PHE A 105 21.38 9.55 -6.61
CA PHE A 105 21.34 8.27 -7.31
C PHE A 105 22.06 7.20 -6.48
N VAL A 106 21.29 6.30 -5.86
CA VAL A 106 21.81 5.19 -5.07
C VAL A 106 21.45 3.87 -5.76
N LEU A 107 22.43 3.28 -6.47
CA LEU A 107 22.22 2.07 -7.27
C LEU A 107 21.61 0.91 -6.45
N LYS A 108 22.01 0.75 -5.19
CA LYS A 108 21.48 -0.31 -4.31
C LYS A 108 19.97 -0.22 -4.13
N HIS A 109 19.39 0.99 -4.03
CA HIS A 109 17.95 1.17 -3.90
C HIS A 109 17.22 0.85 -5.21
N TRP A 110 17.80 1.26 -6.34
CA TRP A 110 17.25 0.92 -7.66
C TRP A 110 17.26 -0.58 -7.93
N LEU A 111 18.32 -1.29 -7.54
CA LEU A 111 18.37 -2.75 -7.63
C LEU A 111 17.31 -3.41 -6.73
N ALA A 112 17.12 -2.90 -5.51
CA ALA A 112 16.09 -3.40 -4.62
C ALA A 112 14.67 -3.21 -5.21
N VAL A 113 14.38 -2.04 -5.77
CA VAL A 113 13.11 -1.79 -6.48
C VAL A 113 12.98 -2.70 -7.72
N GLY A 114 14.05 -2.82 -8.50
CA GLY A 114 14.13 -3.69 -9.67
C GLY A 114 13.77 -5.15 -9.38
N PHE A 115 14.23 -5.67 -8.24
CA PHE A 115 13.91 -7.03 -7.79
C PHE A 115 12.41 -7.27 -7.56
N HIS A 116 11.65 -6.24 -7.21
CA HIS A 116 10.21 -6.38 -6.96
C HIS A 116 9.38 -6.48 -8.24
N PHE A 117 9.89 -6.05 -9.40
CA PHE A 117 9.15 -6.12 -10.67
C PHE A 117 8.85 -7.56 -11.11
N PRO A 118 9.82 -8.49 -11.18
CA PRO A 118 9.55 -9.90 -11.47
C PRO A 118 8.56 -10.53 -10.48
N VAL A 119 8.68 -10.18 -9.19
CA VAL A 119 7.78 -10.67 -8.14
C VAL A 119 6.36 -10.17 -8.36
N SER A 120 6.18 -8.87 -8.65
CA SER A 120 4.88 -8.29 -8.99
C SER A 120 4.26 -8.98 -10.20
N PHE A 121 5.05 -9.21 -11.26
CA PHE A 121 4.59 -9.90 -12.46
C PHE A 121 4.15 -11.34 -12.17
N TRP A 122 4.93 -12.09 -11.39
CA TRP A 122 4.58 -13.46 -10.99
C TRP A 122 3.30 -13.49 -10.15
N LEU A 123 3.17 -12.61 -9.15
CA LEU A 123 1.98 -12.47 -8.31
C LEU A 123 0.74 -12.07 -9.13
N TYR A 124 0.91 -11.22 -10.15
CA TYR A 124 -0.17 -10.84 -11.07
C TYR A 124 -0.69 -12.05 -11.85
N GLN A 125 0.21 -12.88 -12.36
CA GLN A 125 -0.15 -14.10 -13.07
C GLN A 125 -0.88 -15.08 -12.13
N GLN A 126 -0.42 -15.23 -10.88
CA GLN A 126 -1.08 -16.09 -9.91
C GLN A 126 -2.47 -15.56 -9.53
N ASN A 127 -2.58 -14.26 -9.24
CA ASN A 127 -3.85 -13.61 -8.95
C ASN A 127 -4.84 -13.82 -10.11
N ARG A 128 -4.39 -13.70 -11.36
CA ARG A 128 -5.22 -13.95 -12.55
C ARG A 128 -5.65 -15.41 -12.70
N ARG A 129 -4.79 -16.37 -12.34
CA ARG A 129 -5.11 -17.81 -12.38
C ARG A 129 -6.15 -18.18 -11.31
N GLU A 130 -5.91 -17.78 -10.06
CA GLU A 130 -6.83 -18.05 -8.95
C GLU A 130 -8.17 -17.34 -9.10
N SER A 131 -8.17 -16.12 -9.64
CA SER A 131 -9.42 -15.40 -9.96
C SER A 131 -10.29 -16.12 -10.98
N LYS A 132 -9.77 -17.11 -11.73
CA LYS A 132 -10.56 -17.90 -12.69
C LYS A 132 -11.09 -19.19 -12.07
N THR A 133 -10.43 -19.74 -11.06
CA THR A 133 -10.79 -21.03 -10.44
C THR A 133 -11.75 -20.89 -9.28
N ILE A 134 -11.73 -19.76 -8.57
CA ILE A 134 -12.58 -19.52 -7.39
C ILE A 134 -14.05 -19.29 -7.78
N PHE A 135 -14.32 -18.67 -8.94
CA PHE A 135 -15.70 -18.42 -9.41
C PHE A 135 -16.30 -19.54 -10.27
N THR A 136 -15.56 -20.63 -10.53
CA THR A 136 -16.11 -21.83 -11.19
C THR A 136 -16.71 -22.83 -10.21
N ASN A 137 -16.43 -22.70 -8.90
CA ASN A 137 -16.94 -23.59 -7.85
C ASN A 137 -18.00 -22.96 -6.94
N ASP A 138 -18.36 -21.70 -7.19
CA ASP A 138 -19.50 -21.03 -6.56
C ASP A 138 -20.67 -21.05 -7.56
N TRP A 139 -21.47 -22.11 -7.47
CA TRP A 139 -22.69 -22.40 -8.22
C TRP A 139 -23.85 -21.48 -7.85
#